data_AF-A0A836U1M4-F1
#
_entry.id   AF-A0A836U1M4-F1
#
_cell.length_a   1.000
_cell.length_b   1.000
_cell.length_c   1.000
_cell.angle_alpha   90.00
_cell.angle_beta   90.00
_cell.angle_gamma   90.00
#
_symmetry.space_group_name_H-M   'P 1'
#
loop_
_entity.id
_entity.type
_entity.pdbx_description
1 polymer ?
#
loop_
_entity_poly.entity_id
_entity_poly.type
_entity_poly.pdbx_seq_one_letter_code
_entity_poly.pdbx_strand_id
1 'polypeptide(L)'
;MVNGDIEVVDQYEVIVVGGGVVGATVACGLANKGISVALLNKENPPRILPQSDYDLRVSALTQGSVNIMKGLGAWSEIVRRGVSPYRDMRVYDGAGNGCLHFDNTETHFQELGFIVEN
;
A
#
# COMPACT_ATOMS: atom_id res chain seq x y z
N MET A 1 -25.06 42.56 0.79
CA MET A 1 -23.61 42.58 0.56
C MET A 1 -22.95 41.78 1.69
N VAL A 2 -22.71 40.47 1.65
CA VAL A 2 -22.80 39.41 0.65
C VAL A 2 -23.75 38.35 1.23
N ASN A 3 -24.90 38.12 0.59
CA ASN A 3 -25.65 36.88 0.79
C ASN A 3 -24.91 35.84 -0.04
N GLY A 4 -24.21 34.93 0.63
CA GLY A 4 -23.66 33.75 0.00
C GLY A 4 -24.22 32.58 0.78
N ASP A 5 -25.28 31.97 0.25
CA ASP A 5 -25.77 30.68 0.72
C ASP A 5 -24.55 29.74 0.80
N ILE A 6 -24.30 29.16 1.97
CA ILE A 6 -23.26 28.14 2.10
C ILE A 6 -23.79 26.93 1.34
N GLU A 7 -23.33 26.82 0.09
CA GLU A 7 -23.62 25.75 -0.85
C GLU A 7 -23.23 24.39 -0.28
N VAL A 8 -23.97 23.37 -0.71
CA VAL A 8 -23.96 21.99 -0.23
C VAL A 8 -22.55 21.50 0.09
N VAL A 9 -22.30 21.26 1.38
CA VAL A 9 -21.11 20.55 1.85
C VAL A 9 -21.33 19.07 1.54
N ASP A 10 -20.51 18.48 0.67
CA ASP A 10 -20.49 17.03 0.52
C ASP A 10 -20.23 16.40 1.90
N GLN A 11 -21.21 15.62 2.39
CA GLN A 11 -21.10 14.94 3.67
C GLN A 11 -20.54 13.54 3.46
N TYR A 12 -19.46 13.25 4.19
CA TYR A 12 -18.85 11.93 4.24
C TYR A 12 -18.84 11.44 5.68
N GLU A 13 -19.01 10.15 5.88
CA GLU A 13 -18.92 9.54 7.21
C GLU A 13 -17.47 9.54 7.71
N VAL A 14 -16.51 9.41 6.79
CA VAL A 14 -15.08 9.46 7.08
C VAL A 14 -14.35 10.32 6.05
N ILE A 15 -13.43 11.16 6.53
CA ILE A 15 -12.47 11.86 5.68
C ILE A 15 -11.07 11.35 6.01
N VAL A 16 -10.38 10.78 5.01
CA VAL A 16 -9.00 10.35 5.11
C VAL A 16 -8.11 11.42 4.50
N VAL A 17 -7.19 11.98 5.28
CA VAL A 17 -6.24 13.00 4.82
C VAL A 17 -4.88 12.35 4.55
N GLY A 18 -4.49 12.30 3.28
CA GLY A 18 -3.25 11.70 2.78
C GLY A 18 -3.51 10.51 1.86
N GLY A 19 -3.26 10.68 0.55
CA GLY A 19 -3.49 9.67 -0.49
C GLY A 19 -2.35 8.66 -0.68
N GLY A 20 -1.49 8.47 0.33
CA GLY A 20 -0.44 7.45 0.29
C GLY A 20 -0.98 6.03 0.45
N VAL A 21 -0.10 5.02 0.42
CA VAL A 21 -0.51 3.60 0.44
C VAL A 21 -1.45 3.27 1.59
N VAL A 22 -1.19 3.78 2.80
CA VAL A 22 -2.02 3.53 3.98
C VAL A 22 -3.38 4.21 3.88
N GLY A 23 -3.41 5.50 3.52
CA GLY A 23 -4.66 6.26 3.42
C GLY A 23 -5.57 5.71 2.31
N ALA A 24 -5.01 5.38 1.15
CA ALA A 24 -5.73 4.71 0.07
C ALA A 24 -6.25 3.34 0.50
N THR A 25 -5.43 2.54 1.21
CA THR A 25 -5.85 1.22 1.74
C THR A 25 -7.05 1.35 2.67
N VAL A 26 -7.01 2.29 3.61
CA VAL A 26 -8.11 2.53 4.57
C VAL A 26 -9.36 3.02 3.84
N ALA A 27 -9.22 4.00 2.94
CA ALA A 27 -10.34 4.54 2.18
C ALA A 27 -11.04 3.46 1.35
N CYS A 28 -10.27 2.63 0.63
CA CYS A 28 -10.81 1.49 -0.13
C CYS A 28 -11.48 0.46 0.79
N GLY A 29 -10.87 0.13 1.93
CA GLY A 29 -11.43 -0.84 2.88
C GLY A 29 -12.77 -0.41 3.46
N LEU A 30 -12.89 0.86 3.85
CA LEU A 30 -14.13 1.45 4.35
C LEU A 30 -15.19 1.55 3.23
N ALA A 31 -14.82 2.03 2.05
CA ALA A 31 -15.73 2.13 0.90
C ALA A 31 -16.27 0.76 0.48
N ASN A 32 -15.45 -0.30 0.50
CA ASN A 32 -15.89 -1.69 0.24
C ASN A 32 -16.91 -2.20 1.27
N LYS A 33 -17.05 -1.54 2.42
CA LYS A 33 -18.07 -1.82 3.44
C LYS A 33 -19.30 -0.90 3.33
N GLY A 34 -19.38 -0.09 2.28
CA GLY A 34 -20.50 0.83 2.04
C GLY A 34 -20.42 2.13 2.85
N ILE A 35 -19.28 2.42 3.49
CA ILE A 35 -19.07 3.66 4.23
C ILE A 35 -18.73 4.77 3.23
N SER A 36 -19.38 5.92 3.36
CA SER A 36 -19.08 7.12 2.56
C SER A 36 -17.75 7.73 3.00
N VAL A 37 -16.76 7.73 2.11
CA VAL A 37 -15.39 8.19 2.40
C VAL A 37 -14.93 9.23 1.40
N ALA A 38 -14.38 10.35 1.90
CA ALA A 38 -13.55 11.25 1.11
C ALA A 38 -12.07 10.96 1.36
N LEU A 39 -11.28 10.81 0.29
CA LEU A 39 -9.82 10.75 0.35
C LEU A 39 -9.25 12.08 -0.15
N LEU A 40 -8.66 12.85 0.76
CA LEU A 40 -8.03 14.12 0.45
C LEU A 40 -6.53 13.93 0.27
N ASN A 41 -6.01 14.34 -0.88
CA ASN A 41 -4.57 14.42 -1.12
C ASN A 41 -4.23 15.78 -1.73
N LYS A 42 -3.03 16.29 -1.43
CA LYS A 42 -2.58 17.58 -1.98
C LYS A 42 -2.61 17.58 -3.51
N GLU A 43 -2.16 16.48 -4.12
CA GLU A 43 -2.14 16.26 -5.56
C GLU A 43 -2.68 14.86 -5.86
N ASN A 44 -3.44 14.71 -6.93
CA ASN A 44 -3.87 13.38 -7.34
C ASN A 44 -2.70 12.62 -7.98
N PRO A 45 -2.52 11.33 -7.65
CA PRO A 45 -1.51 10.53 -8.34
C PRO A 45 -1.83 10.44 -9.84
N PRO A 46 -0.81 10.26 -10.70
CA PRO A 46 -1.03 10.07 -12.12
C PRO A 46 -1.94 8.85 -12.35
N ARG A 47 -2.98 9.01 -13.18
CA ARG A 47 -3.85 7.87 -13.58
C ARG A 47 -3.11 6.87 -14.47
N ILE A 48 -2.13 7.37 -15.22
CA ILE A 48 -1.24 6.58 -16.06
C ILE A 48 0.15 6.80 -15.48
N LEU A 49 0.75 5.73 -14.96
CA LEU A 49 2.14 5.81 -14.54
C LEU A 49 3.06 5.84 -15.77
N PRO A 50 4.20 6.55 -15.68
CA PRO A 50 5.21 6.50 -16.73
C PRO A 50 5.69 5.06 -16.95
N GLN A 51 5.97 4.69 -18.21
CA GLN A 51 6.69 3.45 -18.52
C GLN A 51 8.21 3.58 -18.30
N SER A 52 8.65 4.49 -17.43
CA SER A 52 10.07 4.71 -17.16
C SER A 52 10.72 3.51 -16.48
N ASP A 53 12.05 3.53 -16.39
CA ASP A 53 12.79 2.62 -15.50
C ASP A 53 12.24 2.68 -14.07
N TYR A 54 12.37 1.54 -13.38
CA TYR A 54 11.87 1.19 -12.04
C TYR A 54 11.89 2.33 -11.01
N ASP A 55 10.85 2.44 -10.17
CA ASP A 55 10.84 3.38 -9.04
C ASP A 55 11.87 2.95 -7.97
N LEU A 56 12.69 3.91 -7.51
CA LEU A 56 13.65 3.69 -6.42
C LEU A 56 12.98 3.51 -5.07
N ARG A 57 11.73 3.95 -4.92
CA ARG A 57 10.96 3.83 -3.70
C ARG A 57 10.19 2.52 -3.70
N VAL A 58 10.73 1.55 -2.97
CA VAL A 58 10.09 0.24 -2.77
C VAL A 58 9.63 0.03 -1.33
N SER A 59 8.71 -0.91 -1.16
CA SER A 59 8.25 -1.43 0.11
C SER A 59 8.36 -2.95 0.15
N ALA A 60 8.82 -3.49 1.28
CA ALA A 60 8.77 -4.93 1.55
C ALA A 60 7.41 -5.28 2.18
N LEU A 61 6.51 -5.87 1.40
CA LEU A 61 5.21 -6.32 1.85
C LEU A 61 5.29 -7.71 2.46
N THR A 62 4.84 -7.82 3.71
CA THR A 62 4.62 -9.11 4.37
C THR A 62 3.43 -9.84 3.76
N GLN A 63 3.30 -11.15 4.04
CA GLN A 63 2.11 -11.93 3.65
C GLN A 63 0.80 -11.33 4.19
N GLY A 64 0.82 -10.74 5.40
CA GLY A 64 -0.34 -10.04 5.96
C GLY A 64 -0.75 -8.83 5.13
N SER A 65 0.20 -8.01 4.71
CA SER A 65 -0.04 -6.87 3.82
C SER A 65 -0.57 -7.32 2.45
N VAL A 66 -0.02 -8.39 1.88
CA VAL A 66 -0.51 -8.98 0.63
C VAL A 66 -1.96 -9.44 0.78
N ASN A 67 -2.34 -10.05 1.90
CA ASN A 67 -3.71 -10.47 2.14
C ASN A 67 -4.69 -9.29 2.20
N ILE A 68 -4.28 -8.15 2.78
CA ILE A 68 -5.08 -6.91 2.73
C ILE A 68 -5.26 -6.47 1.28
N MET A 69 -4.19 -6.39 0.49
CA MET A 69 -4.26 -5.98 -0.92
C MET A 69 -5.13 -6.92 -1.77
N LYS A 70 -5.09 -8.23 -1.48
CA LYS A 70 -5.99 -9.23 -2.10
C LYS A 70 -7.44 -8.98 -1.72
N GLY A 71 -7.71 -8.74 -0.43
CA GLY A 71 -9.06 -8.42 0.06
C GLY A 71 -9.63 -7.12 -0.52
N LEU A 72 -8.77 -6.18 -0.90
CA LEU A 72 -9.15 -4.95 -1.59
C LEU A 72 -9.21 -5.09 -3.12
N GLY A 73 -8.84 -6.24 -3.69
CA GLY A 73 -8.77 -6.45 -5.13
C GLY A 73 -7.59 -5.77 -5.84
N ALA A 74 -6.68 -5.13 -5.10
CA ALA A 74 -5.55 -4.39 -5.64
C ALA A 74 -4.35 -5.28 -6.02
N TRP A 75 -4.26 -6.49 -5.46
CA TRP A 75 -3.07 -7.34 -5.62
C TRP A 75 -2.76 -7.73 -7.08
N SER A 76 -3.79 -7.99 -7.90
CA SER A 76 -3.59 -8.35 -9.31
C SER A 76 -2.96 -7.22 -10.13
N GLU A 77 -3.34 -5.98 -9.86
CA GLU A 77 -2.74 -4.78 -10.44
C GLU A 77 -1.26 -4.66 -10.04
N ILE A 78 -0.97 -4.83 -8.76
CA ILE A 78 0.39 -4.78 -8.21
C ILE A 78 1.28 -5.83 -8.89
N VAL A 79 0.80 -7.08 -9.01
CA VAL A 79 1.53 -8.15 -9.71
C VAL A 79 1.77 -7.80 -11.18
N ARG A 80 0.78 -7.21 -11.86
CA ARG A 80 0.94 -6.82 -13.27
C ARG A 80 2.02 -5.75 -13.48
N ARG A 81 2.18 -4.86 -12.49
CA ARG A 81 3.21 -3.81 -12.52
C ARG A 81 4.61 -4.36 -12.24
N GLY A 82 4.69 -5.35 -11.36
CA GLY A 82 5.93 -6.01 -11.02
C GLY A 82 6.05 -6.21 -9.52
N VAL A 83 6.47 -7.41 -9.14
CA VAL A 83 6.75 -7.77 -7.75
C VAL A 83 8.00 -8.65 -7.72
N SER A 84 8.80 -8.49 -6.69
CA SER A 84 9.96 -9.35 -6.46
C SER A 84 9.78 -10.15 -5.18
N PRO A 85 9.44 -11.45 -5.26
CA PRO A 85 9.31 -12.30 -4.07
C PRO A 85 10.68 -12.57 -3.46
N TYR A 86 10.78 -12.50 -2.13
CA TYR A 86 11.99 -12.90 -1.39
C TYR A 86 11.71 -14.12 -0.50
N ARG A 87 12.67 -15.05 -0.46
CA ARG A 87 12.52 -16.37 0.20
C ARG A 87 13.57 -16.64 1.27
N ASP A 88 14.63 -15.85 1.33
CA ASP A 88 15.76 -15.99 2.25
C ASP A 88 16.00 -14.63 2.91
N MET A 89 16.22 -14.62 4.22
CA MET A 89 16.59 -13.42 4.96
C MET A 89 17.78 -13.71 5.86
N ARG A 90 18.79 -12.83 5.74
CA ARG A 90 19.97 -12.83 6.59
C ARG A 90 20.11 -11.47 7.22
N VAL A 91 20.21 -11.43 8.54
CA VAL A 91 20.36 -10.21 9.33
C VAL A 91 21.69 -10.30 10.05
N TYR A 92 22.52 -9.29 9.84
CA TYR A 92 23.85 -9.18 10.43
C TYR A 92 23.89 -8.03 11.42
N ASP A 93 24.51 -8.23 12.56
CA ASP A 93 24.88 -7.15 13.46
C ASP A 93 26.02 -6.33 12.84
N GLY A 94 25.80 -5.03 12.63
CA GLY A 94 26.80 -4.16 12.03
C GLY A 94 27.99 -3.82 12.94
N ALA A 95 27.87 -4.02 14.26
CA ALA A 95 28.91 -3.71 15.24
C ALA A 95 29.53 -4.96 15.88
N GLY A 96 28.97 -6.14 15.61
CA GLY A 96 29.36 -7.41 16.22
C GLY A 96 29.41 -8.55 15.22
N ASN A 97 29.47 -9.78 15.74
CA ASN A 97 29.49 -11.01 14.92
C ASN A 97 28.14 -11.75 14.95
N GLY A 98 27.07 -11.08 15.39
CA GLY A 98 25.73 -11.63 15.42
C GLY A 98 25.18 -11.85 14.01
N CYS A 99 24.56 -13.01 13.79
CA CYS A 99 23.87 -13.33 12.54
C CYS A 99 22.58 -14.09 12.85
N LEU A 100 21.50 -13.72 12.17
CA LEU A 100 20.24 -14.44 12.13
C LEU A 100 19.95 -14.81 10.67
N HIS A 101 19.60 -16.06 10.42
CA HIS A 101 19.15 -16.55 9.13
C HIS A 101 17.82 -17.26 9.31
N PHE A 102 16.90 -17.00 8.37
CA PHE A 102 15.67 -17.75 8.22
C PHE A 102 15.22 -17.68 6.76
N ASP A 103 14.51 -18.71 6.32
CA ASP A 103 13.98 -18.80 4.96
C ASP A 103 12.54 -19.31 4.93
N ASN A 104 11.97 -19.40 3.73
CA ASN A 104 10.59 -19.82 3.53
C ASN A 104 10.34 -21.29 3.89
N THR A 105 11.37 -22.14 3.93
CA THR A 105 11.24 -23.58 4.27
C THR A 105 10.85 -23.80 5.73
N GLU A 106 11.10 -22.80 6.58
CA GLU A 106 10.67 -22.75 7.98
C GLU A 106 9.22 -22.22 8.15
N THR A 107 8.52 -21.95 7.04
CA THR A 107 7.17 -21.38 7.04
C THR A 107 6.19 -22.20 6.18
N HIS A 108 4.89 -21.90 6.30
CA HIS A 108 3.88 -22.46 5.40
C HIS A 108 3.72 -21.67 4.08
N PHE A 109 4.51 -20.62 3.86
CA PHE A 109 4.40 -19.73 2.71
C PHE A 109 5.47 -20.04 1.65
N GLN A 110 5.14 -19.81 0.37
CA GLN A 110 6.08 -19.99 -0.73
C GLN A 110 7.17 -18.90 -0.79
N GLU A 111 6.90 -17.75 -0.17
CA GLU A 111 7.83 -16.65 -0.02
C GLU A 111 7.61 -15.95 1.32
N LEU A 112 8.65 -15.31 1.84
CA LEU A 112 8.59 -14.54 3.08
C LEU A 112 7.82 -13.22 2.87
N GLY A 113 7.86 -12.68 1.65
CA GLY A 113 7.13 -11.48 1.25
C GLY A 113 7.52 -11.03 -0.16
N PHE A 114 7.15 -9.80 -0.50
CA PHE A 114 7.38 -9.21 -1.82
C PHE A 114 7.94 -7.80 -1.70
N ILE A 115 8.94 -7.48 -2.51
CA ILE A 115 9.37 -6.11 -2.75
C ILE A 115 8.50 -5.54 -3.88
N VAL A 116 7.92 -4.37 -3.65
CA VAL A 116 6.95 -3.72 -4.54
C VAL A 116 7.27 -2.23 -4.65
N GLU A 117 7.16 -1.66 -5.85
CA GLU A 117 7.23 -0.22 -6.08
C GLU A 117 6.03 0.51 -5.46
N ASN A 118 6.23 1.73 -4.96
CA ASN A 118 5.19 2.50 -4.27
C ASN A 118 4.22 3.25 -5.19
#